data_AF-A0A7S1SCX6-F1
#
_entry.id   AF-A0A7S1SCX6-F1
#
_cell.length_a   1.000
_cell.length_b   1.000
_cell.length_c   1.000
_cell.angle_alpha   90.00
_cell.angle_beta   90.00
_cell.angle_gamma   90.00
#
_symmetry.space_group_name_H-M   'P 1'
#
loop_
_entity.id
_entity.type
_entity.pdbx_description
1 polymer ?
#
loop_
_entity_poly.entity_id
_entity_poly.type
_entity_poly.pdbx_seq_one_letter_code
_entity_poly.pdbx_strand_id
1 'polypeptide(L)'
;HKRMTTDCSVSYYPMRCPDECGYLVPNVAFSCLFECVKAHECSQSNPNRAYPDNTTGLCEPCEIAGCKMCSNHVKCKECHKHFHLGPNNESCIFNLDSTMHWERILTVVGVLLG
;
A
#
# COMPACT_ATOMS: atom_id res chain seq x y z
N HIS A 1 7.21 8.28 13.91
CA HIS A 1 6.37 9.17 13.08
C HIS A 1 6.64 10.62 13.43
N LYS A 2 7.07 11.43 12.45
CA LYS A 2 7.23 12.88 12.62
C LYS A 2 6.66 13.60 11.41
N ARG A 3 5.68 14.46 11.62
CA ARG A 3 5.10 15.30 10.56
C ARG A 3 6.00 16.50 10.30
N MET A 4 6.17 16.84 9.03
CA MET A 4 7.02 17.93 8.58
C MET A 4 6.31 18.73 7.48
N THR A 5 6.67 20.01 7.38
CA THR A 5 6.09 20.94 6.40
C THR A 5 7.19 21.75 5.74
N THR A 6 6.90 22.26 4.55
CA THR A 6 7.78 23.15 3.79
C THR A 6 6.95 24.16 2.98
N ASP A 7 7.61 25.00 2.20
CA ASP A 7 6.97 25.86 1.21
C ASP A 7 6.33 25.01 0.09
N CYS A 8 5.04 25.21 -0.19
CA CYS A 8 4.31 24.41 -1.17
C CYS A 8 4.75 24.65 -2.62
N SER A 9 5.59 25.66 -2.87
CA SER A 9 6.21 25.92 -4.17
C SER A 9 7.51 25.13 -4.40
N VAL A 10 8.09 24.52 -3.35
CA VAL A 10 9.32 23.72 -3.47
C VAL A 10 9.03 22.22 -3.47
N SER A 11 9.89 21.46 -4.16
CA SER A 11 9.81 20.00 -4.15
C SER A 11 10.26 19.43 -2.80
N TYR A 12 9.59 18.37 -2.34
CA TYR A 12 10.01 17.59 -1.16
C TYR A 12 11.19 16.65 -1.43
N TYR A 13 11.54 16.41 -2.70
CA TYR A 13 12.60 15.47 -3.09
C TYR A 13 13.98 15.68 -2.42
N PRO A 14 14.48 16.92 -2.23
CA PRO A 14 15.75 17.15 -1.52
C PRO A 14 15.63 17.02 0.00
N MET A 15 14.42 16.85 0.55
CA MET A 15 14.22 16.78 1.99
C MET A 15 14.66 15.43 2.53
N ARG A 16 15.11 15.44 3.79
CA ARG A 16 15.64 14.25 4.44
C ARG A 16 14.96 14.07 5.79
N CYS A 17 14.57 12.84 6.07
CA CYS A 17 14.07 12.45 7.37
C CYS A 17 15.23 12.19 8.33
N PRO A 18 15.03 12.40 9.65
CA PRO A 18 15.99 11.96 10.65
C PRO A 18 16.22 10.44 10.57
N ASP A 19 17.41 10.00 10.97
CA ASP A 19 17.84 8.60 10.93
C ASP A 19 16.88 7.63 11.66
N GLU A 20 16.18 8.12 12.70
CA GLU A 20 15.20 7.32 13.45
C GLU A 20 14.03 6.83 12.59
N CYS A 21 13.62 7.62 11.60
CA CYS A 21 12.55 7.27 10.67
C CYS A 21 13.14 6.73 9.36
N GLY A 22 14.03 7.47 8.72
CA GLY A 22 14.73 7.07 7.51
C GLY A 22 13.96 7.30 6.19
N TYR A 23 12.62 7.33 6.19
CA TYR A 23 11.83 7.47 4.95
C TYR A 23 10.80 8.60 4.99
N LEU A 24 10.68 9.32 3.88
CA LEU A 24 9.72 10.41 3.67
C LEU A 24 8.50 9.93 2.91
N VAL A 25 7.33 10.17 3.47
CA VAL A 25 6.01 9.93 2.86
C VAL A 25 5.41 11.25 2.41
N PRO A 26 5.32 11.52 1.10
CA PRO A 26 4.66 12.72 0.61
C PRO A 26 3.14 12.62 0.82
N ASN A 27 2.50 13.73 1.19
CA ASN A 27 1.05 13.79 1.25
C ASN A 27 0.47 13.93 -0.16
N VAL A 28 -0.52 13.09 -0.48
CA VAL A 28 -1.14 13.06 -1.81
C VAL A 28 -2.03 14.28 -2.12
N ALA A 29 -2.47 15.02 -1.10
CA ALA A 29 -3.34 16.19 -1.25
C ALA A 29 -2.58 17.51 -1.13
N PHE A 30 -1.47 17.54 -0.39
CA PHE A 30 -0.72 18.76 -0.08
C PHE A 30 0.77 18.57 -0.31
N SER A 31 1.32 19.15 -1.39
CA SER A 31 2.73 18.99 -1.79
C SER A 31 3.75 19.44 -0.73
N CYS A 32 3.36 20.36 0.15
CA CYS A 32 4.19 20.86 1.25
C CYS A 32 4.13 20.02 2.53
N LEU A 33 3.27 19.01 2.59
CA LEU A 33 3.08 18.18 3.77
C LEU A 33 3.70 16.81 3.55
N PHE A 34 4.49 16.35 4.51
CA PHE A 34 5.07 15.02 4.46
C PHE A 34 5.28 14.47 5.86
N GLU A 35 5.43 13.16 5.94
CA GLU A 35 5.63 12.45 7.20
C GLU A 35 6.88 11.59 7.12
N CYS A 36 7.68 11.60 8.18
CA CYS A 36 8.81 10.72 8.35
C CYS A 36 8.38 9.46 9.11
N VAL A 37 8.61 8.30 8.50
CA VAL A 37 8.20 6.99 8.99
C VAL A 37 9.31 5.96 8.78
N LYS A 38 9.19 4.80 9.43
CA LYS A 38 10.08 3.65 9.22
C LYS A 38 9.72 2.90 7.94
N ALA A 39 10.65 2.10 7.42
CA ALA A 39 10.47 1.34 6.17
C ALA A 39 9.14 0.56 6.07
N HIS A 40 8.73 -0.08 7.17
CA HIS A 40 7.51 -0.90 7.24
C HIS A 40 6.20 -0.09 7.38
N GLU A 41 6.30 1.23 7.52
CA GLU A 41 5.18 2.16 7.69
C GLU A 41 4.85 2.92 6.39
N CYS A 42 5.66 2.79 5.33
CA CYS A 42 5.43 3.44 4.03
C CYS A 42 4.04 3.16 3.45
N SER A 43 3.60 1.90 3.45
CA SER A 43 2.30 1.51 2.91
C SER A 43 1.13 1.83 3.85
N GLN A 44 1.41 2.10 5.13
CA GLN A 44 0.38 2.48 6.12
C GLN A 44 0.05 3.97 6.03
N SER A 45 1.06 4.78 5.72
CA SER A 45 0.96 6.25 5.75
C SER A 45 0.62 6.85 4.39
N ASN A 46 0.68 6.05 3.31
CA ASN A 46 0.37 6.48 1.95
C ASN A 46 -0.77 5.62 1.34
N PRO A 47 -1.92 6.21 0.96
CA PRO A 47 -2.99 5.48 0.28
C PRO A 47 -2.58 4.95 -1.10
N ASN A 48 -1.50 5.47 -1.70
CA ASN A 48 -0.91 4.97 -2.94
C ASN A 48 0.02 3.77 -2.73
N ARG A 49 -0.02 3.13 -1.55
CA ARG A 49 0.58 1.80 -1.31
C ARG A 49 2.09 1.81 -1.49
N ALA A 50 2.72 2.81 -0.87
CA ALA A 50 4.11 3.11 -1.09
C ALA A 50 5.06 2.07 -0.47
N TYR A 51 6.22 1.85 -1.10
CA TYR A 51 7.30 0.98 -0.63
C TYR A 51 8.54 1.83 -0.28
N PRO A 52 9.39 1.39 0.65
CA PRO A 52 10.62 2.10 0.99
C PRO A 52 11.65 1.97 -0.14
N ASP A 53 12.05 3.09 -0.75
CA ASP A 53 13.19 3.15 -1.64
C ASP A 53 14.45 3.63 -0.89
N ASN A 54 15.41 2.73 -0.77
CA ASN A 54 16.68 2.98 -0.07
C ASN A 54 17.59 3.95 -0.82
N THR A 55 17.34 4.18 -2.12
CA THR A 55 18.15 5.07 -2.96
C THR A 55 17.79 6.54 -2.70
N THR A 56 16.49 6.83 -2.70
CA THR A 56 15.97 8.20 -2.53
C THR A 56 15.63 8.54 -1.08
N GLY A 57 15.41 7.53 -0.23
CA GLY A 57 14.87 7.72 1.12
C GLY A 57 13.39 8.10 1.10
N LEU A 58 12.68 7.78 0.02
CA LEU A 58 11.26 8.07 -0.15
C LEU A 58 10.43 6.80 -0.01
N CYS A 59 9.20 6.96 0.46
CA CYS A 59 8.17 5.97 0.27
C CYS A 59 7.56 6.18 -1.12
N GLU A 60 8.07 5.47 -2.12
CA GLU A 60 7.61 5.60 -3.50
C GLU A 60 6.31 4.83 -3.77
N PRO A 61 5.40 5.37 -4.59
CA PRO A 61 4.20 4.64 -4.99
C PRO A 61 4.54 3.44 -5.87
N CYS A 62 3.66 2.45 -5.90
CA CYS A 62 3.69 1.38 -6.89
C CYS A 62 2.33 1.31 -7.61
N GLU A 63 2.35 1.08 -8.91
CA GLU A 63 1.14 1.16 -9.75
C GLU A 63 0.54 -0.22 -10.04
N ILE A 64 0.47 -1.08 -9.02
CA ILE A 64 -0.12 -2.42 -9.16
C ILE A 64 -1.56 -2.40 -8.63
N ALA A 65 -2.52 -2.46 -9.56
CA ALA A 65 -3.94 -2.54 -9.21
C ALA A 65 -4.23 -3.74 -8.30
N GLY A 66 -5.07 -3.54 -7.28
CA GLY A 66 -5.40 -4.58 -6.29
C GLY A 66 -4.29 -4.94 -5.30
N CYS A 67 -3.06 -4.43 -5.46
CA CYS A 67 -2.00 -4.59 -4.46
C CYS A 67 -2.32 -3.78 -3.21
N LYS A 68 -1.98 -4.27 -2.02
CA LYS A 68 -2.10 -3.56 -0.73
C LYS A 68 -0.74 -3.06 -0.24
N MET A 69 0.31 -3.85 -0.44
CA MET A 69 1.69 -3.51 -0.08
C MET A 69 2.62 -4.00 -1.17
N CYS A 70 3.50 -3.13 -1.68
CA CYS A 70 4.48 -3.47 -2.69
C CYS A 70 5.83 -3.87 -2.11
N SER A 71 6.54 -4.72 -2.86
CA SER A 71 7.96 -5.02 -2.62
C SER A 71 8.87 -4.03 -3.36
N ASN A 72 8.44 -3.59 -4.54
CA ASN A 72 9.08 -2.55 -5.35
C ASN A 72 8.05 -2.00 -6.38
N HIS A 73 8.49 -1.12 -7.28
CA HIS A 73 7.62 -0.48 -8.28
C HIS A 73 6.85 -1.45 -9.20
N VAL A 74 7.34 -2.68 -9.43
CA VAL A 74 6.73 -3.70 -10.33
C VAL A 74 6.26 -4.96 -9.62
N LYS A 75 6.59 -5.15 -8.33
CA LYS A 75 6.22 -6.35 -7.58
C LYS A 75 5.37 -6.03 -6.36
N CYS A 76 4.23 -6.70 -6.26
CA CYS A 76 3.37 -6.70 -5.10
C CYS A 76 3.88 -7.68 -4.03
N LYS A 77 3.77 -7.32 -2.76
CA LYS A 77 4.04 -8.20 -1.62
C LYS A 77 2.76 -8.82 -1.07
N GLU A 78 1.71 -8.02 -0.97
CA GLU A 78 0.41 -8.43 -0.41
C GLU A 78 -0.70 -7.77 -1.22
N CYS A 79 -1.70 -8.54 -1.68
CA CYS A 79 -2.89 -8.01 -2.35
C CYS A 79 -3.99 -7.65 -1.34
N HIS A 80 -4.94 -6.80 -1.75
CA HIS A 80 -6.16 -6.57 -0.97
C HIS A 80 -7.00 -7.85 -0.85
N LYS A 81 -7.94 -7.85 0.11
CA LYS A 81 -8.91 -8.93 0.28
C LYS A 81 -9.64 -9.18 -1.06
N HIS A 82 -9.89 -10.46 -1.37
CA HIS A 82 -10.51 -10.92 -2.62
C HIS A 82 -9.64 -10.85 -3.88
N PHE A 83 -8.38 -10.44 -3.73
CA PHE A 83 -7.37 -10.57 -4.77
C PHE A 83 -6.34 -11.64 -4.38
N HIS A 84 -5.83 -12.36 -5.37
CA HIS A 84 -4.69 -13.25 -5.21
C HIS A 84 -3.49 -12.73 -5.96
N LEU A 85 -2.30 -13.07 -5.44
CA LEU A 85 -1.04 -12.71 -6.06
C LEU A 85 -0.88 -13.48 -7.36
N GLY A 86 -0.76 -12.74 -8.47
CA GLY A 86 -0.56 -13.30 -9.80
C GLY A 86 0.88 -13.80 -10.01
N PRO A 87 1.19 -14.28 -11.22
CA PRO A 87 2.52 -14.75 -11.57
C PRO A 87 3.60 -13.70 -11.29
N ASN A 88 4.76 -14.14 -10.80
CA ASN A 88 5.92 -13.29 -10.46
C ASN A 88 5.66 -12.17 -9.47
N ASN A 89 4.49 -12.17 -8.81
CA ASN A 89 4.01 -11.11 -7.95
C ASN A 89 3.77 -9.77 -8.66
N GLU A 90 3.64 -9.76 -9.98
CA GLU A 90 3.53 -8.53 -10.78
C GLU A 90 2.08 -8.04 -10.93
N SER A 91 1.12 -8.82 -10.42
CA SER A 91 -0.30 -8.49 -10.50
C SER A 91 -1.07 -9.00 -9.29
N CYS A 92 -2.22 -8.39 -9.03
CA CYS A 92 -3.22 -8.91 -8.09
C CYS A 92 -4.51 -9.18 -8.87
N ILE A 93 -4.92 -10.43 -8.92
CA ILE A 93 -6.04 -10.91 -9.72
C ILE A 93 -7.26 -11.09 -8.83
N PHE A 94 -8.38 -10.45 -9.18
CA PHE A 94 -9.63 -10.56 -8.43
C PHE A 94 -10.23 -11.96 -8.57
N ASN A 95 -10.67 -12.56 -7.44
CA ASN A 95 -11.28 -13.88 -7.41
C ASN A 95 -12.74 -13.81 -6.95
N LEU A 96 -13.66 -13.96 -7.91
CA LEU A 96 -15.11 -14.03 -7.67
C LEU A 96 -15.54 -15.34 -6.98
N ASP A 97 -14.88 -16.47 -7.23
CA ASP A 97 -15.39 -17.79 -6.82
C ASP A 97 -15.31 -18.02 -5.30
N SER A 98 -14.26 -17.51 -4.64
CA SER A 98 -14.08 -17.73 -3.19
C SER A 98 -15.17 -17.09 -2.31
N THR A 99 -15.82 -16.02 -2.78
CA THR A 99 -16.87 -15.33 -2.03
C THR A 99 -18.24 -15.96 -2.23
N MET A 100 -18.51 -16.49 -3.43
CA MET A 100 -19.82 -17.03 -3.76
C MET A 100 -20.05 -18.45 -3.22
N HIS A 101 -19.00 -19.26 -3.01
CA HIS A 101 -19.15 -20.60 -2.44
C HIS A 101 -19.53 -20.57 -0.95
N TRP A 102 -19.05 -19.61 -0.17
CA TRP A 102 -19.33 -19.53 1.27
C TRP A 102 -20.80 -19.20 1.57
N GLU A 103 -21.41 -18.25 0.85
CA GLU A 103 -22.82 -17.90 1.06
C GLU A 103 -23.78 -19.00 0.60
N ARG A 104 -23.42 -19.76 -0.43
CA ARG A 104 -24.22 -20.90 -0.89
C ARG A 104 -24.23 -22.05 0.12
N ILE A 105 -23.12 -22.31 0.81
CA ILE A 105 -23.07 -23.35 1.86
C ILE A 105 -23.98 -22.98 3.04
N LEU A 106 -23.95 -21.74 3.52
CA LEU A 106 -24.81 -21.30 4.63
C LEU A 106 -26.30 -21.39 4.29
N THR A 107 -26.68 -21.06 3.05
CA THR A 107 -28.06 -21.18 2.59
C THR A 107 -28.52 -22.64 2.54
N VAL A 108 -27.69 -23.55 2.03
CA VAL A 108 -28.04 -24.98 1.95
C VAL A 108 -28.14 -25.62 3.35
N VAL A 109 -27.23 -25.28 4.26
CA VAL A 109 -27.27 -25.79 5.64
C VAL A 109 -28.49 -25.24 6.40
N GLY A 110 -28.86 -23.98 6.20
CA GLY A 110 -30.05 -23.38 6.80
C GLY A 110 -31.37 -24.02 6.34
N VAL A 111 -31.43 -24.52 5.11
CA VAL A 111 -32.62 -25.23 4.57
C VAL A 111 -32.66 -26.70 5.01
N LEU A 112 -31.50 -27.34 5.24
CA LEU A 112 -31.44 -28.75 5.65
C LEU A 112 -31.59 -28.97 7.16
N LEU A 113 -31.33 -27.94 7.98
CA LEU A 113 -31.45 -27.99 9.44
C LEU A 113 -32.65 -27.18 9.98
N GLY A 114 -33.49 -26.64 9.10
CA GLY A 114 -34.72 -25.90 9.42
C GLY A 114 -35.99 -26.69 9.17
#